data_AF-A0A382TSF1-F1
#
_entry.id   AF-A0A382TSF1-F1
#
_cell.length_a   1.000
_cell.length_b   1.000
_cell.length_c   1.000
_cell.angle_alpha   90.00
_cell.angle_beta   90.00
_cell.angle_gamma   90.00
#
_symmetry.space_group_name_H-M   'P 1'
#
loop_
_entity.id
_entity.type
_entity.pdbx_description
1 polymer ?
#
loop_
_entity_poly.entity_id
_entity_poly.type
_entity_poly.pdbx_seq_one_letter_code
_entity_poly.pdbx_strand_id
1 'polypeptide(L)'
;VNESTGGVNLIVYRILIYSALMFWAFLCLFPIYWTITTSFKTAVNVTQGHLIPWVDFTPKWIGFRSLGLSPETIFQISTVRDEFLRRFFNSVITSISASTLAVMLGSLAAYGLSRFEYKLGFVKNT
;
A
#
# COMPACT_ATOMS: atom_id res chain seq x y z
N VAL A 1 -8.69 20.03 45.20
CA VAL A 1 -9.75 19.90 44.18
C VAL A 1 -9.14 20.27 42.83
N ASN A 2 -8.45 19.34 42.14
CA ASN A 2 -8.01 19.53 40.74
C ASN A 2 -7.41 18.28 40.06
N GLU A 3 -7.50 17.08 40.66
CA GLU A 3 -6.95 15.87 40.02
C GLU A 3 -7.88 15.25 38.96
N SER A 4 -9.20 15.46 39.07
CA SER A 4 -10.17 14.91 38.12
C SER A 4 -10.15 15.58 36.74
N THR A 5 -9.74 16.85 36.66
CA THR A 5 -9.78 17.65 35.42
C THR A 5 -8.71 17.23 34.41
N GLY A 6 -7.55 16.74 34.90
CA GLY A 6 -6.47 16.25 34.03
C GLY A 6 -6.86 14.97 33.27
N GLY A 7 -7.51 14.03 33.95
CA GLY A 7 -7.92 12.75 33.36
C GLY A 7 -9.00 12.90 32.27
N VAL A 8 -9.97 13.78 32.48
CA VAL A 8 -11.07 14.02 31.52
C VAL A 8 -10.54 14.63 30.21
N ASN A 9 -9.62 15.59 30.27
CA ASN A 9 -9.04 16.20 29.07
C ASN A 9 -8.22 15.20 28.23
N LEU A 10 -7.52 14.27 28.89
CA LEU A 10 -6.77 13.19 28.23
C LEU A 10 -7.70 12.18 27.52
N ILE A 11 -8.83 11.83 28.12
CA ILE A 11 -9.82 10.92 27.51
C ILE A 11 -10.46 11.59 26.30
N VAL A 12 -10.88 12.85 26.42
CA VAL A 12 -11.48 13.62 25.31
C VAL A 12 -10.48 13.74 24.15
N TYR A 13 -9.21 14.08 24.44
CA TYR A 13 -8.16 14.15 23.42
C TYR A 13 -7.94 12.83 22.69
N ARG A 14 -7.90 11.71 23.43
CA ARG A 14 -7.77 10.37 22.83
C ARG A 14 -8.96 10.02 21.94
N ILE A 15 -10.17 10.31 22.39
CA ILE A 15 -11.39 10.08 21.59
C ILE A 15 -11.33 10.89 20.29
N LEU A 16 -10.95 12.16 20.36
CA LEU A 16 -10.79 13.01 19.18
C LEU A 16 -9.74 12.45 18.22
N ILE A 17 -8.55 12.08 18.70
CA ILE A 17 -7.51 11.49 17.85
C ILE A 17 -7.95 10.17 17.23
N TYR A 18 -8.50 9.25 18.02
CA TYR A 18 -8.91 7.94 17.51
C TYR A 18 -10.08 8.05 16.53
N SER A 19 -11.00 8.97 16.76
CA SER A 19 -12.08 9.24 15.80
C SER A 19 -11.53 9.80 14.49
N ALA A 20 -10.59 10.75 14.54
CA ALA A 20 -9.91 11.29 13.36
C ALA A 20 -9.09 10.22 12.62
N LEU A 21 -8.34 9.38 13.34
CA LEU A 21 -7.59 8.25 12.78
C LEU A 21 -8.52 7.21 12.15
N MET A 22 -9.63 6.87 12.78
CA MET A 22 -10.62 5.92 12.27
C MET A 22 -11.27 6.45 10.98
N PHE A 23 -11.65 7.73 10.98
CA PHE A 23 -12.17 8.40 9.81
C PHE A 23 -11.14 8.42 8.66
N TRP A 24 -9.89 8.78 8.96
CA TRP A 24 -8.82 8.79 7.98
C TRP A 24 -8.52 7.39 7.42
N ALA A 25 -8.47 6.38 8.29
CA ALA A 25 -8.30 4.99 7.90
C ALA A 25 -9.42 4.53 6.95
N PHE A 26 -10.67 4.90 7.24
CA PHE A 26 -11.80 4.60 6.35
C PHE A 26 -11.62 5.21 4.96
N LEU A 27 -11.20 6.48 4.87
CA LEU A 27 -10.92 7.13 3.58
C LEU A 27 -9.80 6.44 2.80
N CYS A 28 -8.74 6.01 3.48
CA CYS A 28 -7.64 5.27 2.84
C CYS A 28 -8.00 3.83 2.45
N LEU A 29 -8.91 3.19 3.17
CA LEU A 29 -9.36 1.82 2.89
C LEU A 29 -10.35 1.75 1.74
N PHE A 30 -11.13 2.81 1.50
CA PHE A 30 -12.09 2.86 0.40
C PHE A 30 -11.49 2.50 -0.98
N PRO A 31 -10.36 3.08 -1.45
CA PRO A 31 -9.76 2.69 -2.71
C PRO A 31 -9.27 1.24 -2.72
N ILE A 32 -8.79 0.71 -1.58
CA ILE A 32 -8.36 -0.68 -1.47
C ILE A 32 -9.56 -1.63 -1.59
N TYR A 33 -10.66 -1.33 -0.90
CA TYR A 33 -11.92 -2.05 -1.02
C TYR A 33 -12.43 -2.05 -2.47
N TRP A 34 -12.36 -0.90 -3.14
CA TRP A 34 -12.73 -0.80 -4.54
C TRP A 34 -11.85 -1.67 -5.44
N THR A 35 -10.52 -1.62 -5.29
CA THR A 35 -9.60 -2.47 -6.06
C THR A 35 -9.91 -3.95 -5.87
N ILE A 36 -10.10 -4.41 -4.63
CA ILE A 36 -10.40 -5.82 -4.34
C ILE A 36 -11.72 -6.24 -4.99
N THR A 37 -12.80 -5.47 -4.80
CA THR A 37 -14.10 -5.83 -5.37
C THR A 37 -14.09 -5.79 -6.90
N THR A 38 -13.37 -4.86 -7.52
CA THR A 38 -13.23 -4.79 -8.99
C THR A 38 -12.48 -5.98 -9.58
N SER A 39 -11.52 -6.59 -8.87
CA SER A 39 -10.83 -7.79 -9.35
C SER A 39 -11.76 -8.98 -9.60
N PHE A 40 -12.97 -8.97 -9.01
CA PHE A 40 -14.01 -9.99 -9.18
C PHE A 40 -15.19 -9.56 -10.06
N LYS A 41 -15.19 -8.33 -10.61
CA LYS A 41 -16.24 -7.81 -11.50
C LYS A 41 -15.98 -8.24 -12.94
N THR A 42 -17.04 -8.45 -13.72
CA THR A 42 -16.98 -8.53 -15.18
C THR A 42 -16.80 -7.12 -15.76
N ALA A 43 -16.27 -6.99 -16.99
CA ALA A 43 -16.08 -5.69 -17.65
C ALA A 43 -17.37 -4.85 -17.71
N VAL A 44 -18.52 -5.50 -17.91
CA VAL A 44 -19.85 -4.84 -17.91
C VAL A 44 -20.22 -4.33 -16.51
N ASN A 45 -19.93 -5.07 -15.45
CA ASN A 45 -20.24 -4.65 -14.08
C ASN A 45 -19.31 -3.53 -13.57
N VAL A 46 -18.16 -3.31 -14.23
CA VAL A 46 -17.27 -2.17 -13.94
C VAL A 46 -17.85 -0.89 -14.52
N THR A 47 -18.38 -0.92 -15.74
CA THR A 47 -18.95 0.28 -16.40
C THR A 47 -20.30 0.68 -15.83
N GLN A 48 -21.03 -0.25 -15.20
CA GLN A 48 -22.33 -0.01 -14.57
C GLN A 48 -22.24 0.52 -13.12
N GLY A 49 -21.04 0.65 -12.55
CA GLY A 49 -20.86 1.27 -11.23
C GLY A 49 -21.44 0.46 -10.06
N HIS A 50 -21.51 -0.86 -10.18
CA HIS A 50 -21.96 -1.74 -9.09
C HIS A 50 -20.88 -1.80 -7.99
N LEU A 51 -21.21 -1.57 -6.71
CA LEU A 51 -20.22 -1.44 -5.63
C LEU A 51 -20.13 -2.69 -4.73
N ILE A 52 -21.26 -3.35 -4.47
CA ILE A 52 -21.38 -4.33 -3.39
C ILE A 52 -21.42 -5.75 -3.95
N PRO A 53 -20.46 -6.63 -3.59
CA PRO A 53 -20.49 -8.04 -3.97
C PRO A 53 -21.76 -8.73 -3.45
N TRP A 54 -22.31 -9.67 -4.23
CA TRP A 54 -23.53 -10.45 -3.94
C TRP A 54 -24.86 -9.68 -3.93
N VAL A 55 -24.85 -8.37 -3.73
CA VAL A 55 -26.03 -7.51 -3.87
C VAL A 55 -26.12 -6.96 -5.29
N ASP A 56 -25.06 -6.31 -5.77
CA ASP A 56 -25.06 -5.64 -7.08
C ASP A 56 -24.48 -6.54 -8.19
N PHE A 57 -23.60 -7.48 -7.85
CA PHE A 57 -22.99 -8.39 -8.83
C PHE A 57 -22.57 -9.73 -8.24
N THR A 58 -22.67 -10.79 -9.05
CA THR A 58 -22.11 -12.10 -8.72
C THR A 58 -20.58 -12.07 -8.91
N PRO A 59 -19.76 -12.34 -7.90
CA PRO A 59 -18.31 -12.34 -8.03
C PRO A 59 -17.86 -13.46 -8.97
N LYS A 60 -16.98 -13.14 -9.93
CA LYS A 60 -16.43 -14.10 -10.89
C LYS A 60 -14.91 -14.01 -10.92
N TRP A 61 -14.25 -15.17 -11.05
CA TRP A 61 -12.78 -15.30 -11.09
C TRP A 61 -12.16 -14.97 -12.45
N ILE A 62 -12.81 -14.11 -13.27
CA ILE A 62 -12.45 -13.92 -14.68
C ILE A 62 -11.05 -13.30 -14.84
N GLY A 63 -10.69 -12.32 -14.01
CA GLY A 63 -9.35 -11.72 -14.02
C GLY A 63 -8.24 -12.72 -13.67
N PHE A 64 -8.49 -13.59 -12.69
CA PHE A 64 -7.57 -14.66 -12.33
C PHE A 64 -7.51 -15.75 -13.41
N ARG A 65 -8.62 -16.03 -14.08
CA ARG A 65 -8.66 -16.98 -15.21
C ARG A 65 -7.81 -16.49 -16.39
N SER A 66 -7.86 -15.20 -16.73
CA SER A 66 -6.99 -14.62 -17.77
C SER A 66 -5.51 -14.66 -17.44
N LEU A 67 -5.15 -14.67 -16.15
CA LEU A 67 -3.76 -14.80 -15.68
C LEU A 67 -3.31 -16.27 -15.50
N GLY A 68 -4.18 -17.26 -15.74
CA GLY A 68 -3.86 -18.66 -15.46
C GLY A 68 -3.78 -19.01 -13.96
N LEU A 69 -4.40 -18.18 -13.10
CA LEU A 69 -4.42 -18.28 -11.64
C LEU A 69 -5.82 -18.62 -11.08
N SER A 70 -6.77 -18.97 -11.94
CA SER A 70 -8.09 -19.46 -11.51
C SER A 70 -8.00 -20.93 -11.07
N PRO A 71 -8.85 -21.40 -10.15
CA PRO A 71 -8.90 -22.82 -9.75
C PRO A 71 -8.96 -23.82 -10.92
N GLU A 72 -9.58 -23.42 -12.04
CA GLU A 72 -9.68 -24.23 -13.27
C GLU A 72 -8.41 -24.22 -14.14
N THR A 73 -7.66 -23.11 -14.13
CA THR A 73 -6.51 -22.89 -15.02
C THR A 73 -5.15 -23.03 -14.33
N ILE A 74 -5.12 -23.26 -13.01
CA ILE A 74 -3.89 -23.36 -12.23
C ILE A 74 -3.00 -24.55 -12.65
N PHE A 75 -3.60 -25.67 -13.06
CA PHE A 75 -2.90 -26.86 -13.55
C PHE A 75 -2.65 -26.83 -15.07
N GLN A 76 -3.13 -25.80 -15.77
CA GLN A 76 -2.91 -25.64 -17.20
C GLN A 76 -1.65 -24.81 -17.46
N ILE A 77 -0.97 -25.09 -18.57
CA ILE A 77 0.18 -24.31 -19.00
C ILE A 77 -0.35 -22.97 -19.53
N SER A 78 0.12 -21.86 -18.95
CA SER A 78 -0.31 -20.51 -19.32
C SER A 78 0.90 -19.62 -19.55
N THR A 79 1.13 -19.23 -20.80
CA THR A 79 2.22 -18.31 -21.18
C THR A 79 2.08 -16.95 -20.50
N VAL A 80 0.85 -16.50 -20.28
CA VAL A 80 0.54 -15.22 -19.61
C VAL A 80 0.97 -15.26 -18.14
N ARG A 81 0.74 -16.38 -17.44
CA ARG A 81 1.20 -16.56 -16.06
C ARG A 81 2.72 -16.45 -15.96
N ASP A 82 3.42 -17.14 -16.86
CA ASP A 82 4.88 -17.17 -16.84
C ASP A 82 5.47 -15.79 -17.14
N GLU A 83 4.89 -15.04 -18.08
CA GLU A 83 5.28 -13.64 -18.32
C GLU A 83 4.97 -12.72 -17.14
N PHE A 84 3.79 -12.85 -16.52
CA PHE A 84 3.42 -12.07 -15.35
C PHE A 84 4.39 -12.33 -14.20
N LEU A 85 4.66 -13.60 -13.87
CA LEU A 85 5.59 -13.98 -12.82
C LEU A 85 7.00 -13.48 -13.13
N ARG A 86 7.47 -13.59 -14.38
CA ARG A 86 8.77 -13.05 -14.79
C ARG A 86 8.87 -11.54 -14.53
N ARG A 87 7.85 -10.76 -14.93
CA ARG A 87 7.81 -9.32 -14.71
C ARG A 87 7.73 -8.97 -13.23
N PHE A 88 6.91 -9.69 -12.47
CA PHE A 88 6.77 -9.53 -11.03
C PHE A 88 8.10 -9.78 -10.31
N PHE A 89 8.79 -10.90 -10.59
CA PHE A 89 10.09 -11.19 -9.99
C PHE A 89 11.17 -10.19 -10.40
N ASN A 90 11.16 -9.71 -11.65
CA ASN A 90 12.06 -8.63 -12.05
C ASN A 90 11.85 -7.38 -11.18
N SER A 91 10.60 -6.97 -10.94
CA SER A 91 10.29 -5.84 -10.06
C SER A 91 10.70 -6.08 -8.60
N VAL A 92 10.49 -7.30 -8.08
CA VAL A 92 10.93 -7.67 -6.72
C VAL A 92 12.45 -7.57 -6.60
N ILE A 93 13.20 -8.14 -7.54
CA ILE A 93 14.67 -8.11 -7.53
C ILE A 93 15.18 -6.66 -7.64
N THR A 94 14.63 -5.86 -8.56
CA THR A 94 15.04 -4.46 -8.74
C THR A 94 14.70 -3.60 -7.52
N SER A 95 13.51 -3.75 -6.94
CA SER A 95 13.11 -2.94 -5.78
C SER A 95 13.96 -3.25 -4.54
N ILE A 96 14.28 -4.52 -4.29
CA ILE A 96 15.14 -4.93 -3.16
C ILE A 96 16.57 -4.44 -3.37
N SER A 97 17.13 -4.62 -4.57
CA SER A 97 18.52 -4.19 -4.85
C SER A 97 18.66 -2.67 -4.78
N ALA A 98 17.71 -1.93 -5.36
CA ALA A 98 17.69 -0.47 -5.30
C ALA A 98 17.52 0.04 -3.86
N SER A 99 16.60 -0.53 -3.07
CA SER A 99 16.39 -0.12 -1.68
C SER A 99 17.62 -0.40 -0.81
N THR A 100 18.26 -1.55 -1.02
CA THR A 100 19.49 -1.91 -0.30
C THR A 100 20.62 -0.93 -0.61
N LEU A 101 20.84 -0.63 -1.90
CA LEU A 101 21.85 0.35 -2.32
C LEU A 101 21.53 1.76 -1.80
N ALA A 102 20.26 2.17 -1.85
CA ALA A 102 19.84 3.47 -1.34
C ALA A 102 20.09 3.62 0.16
N VAL A 103 19.78 2.59 0.96
CA VAL A 103 20.05 2.59 2.41
C VAL A 103 21.55 2.58 2.70
N MET A 104 22.34 1.78 1.97
CA MET A 104 23.79 1.75 2.14
C MET A 104 24.41 3.12 1.83
N LEU A 105 24.19 3.65 0.63
CA LEU A 105 24.75 4.94 0.23
C LEU A 105 24.21 6.10 1.07
N GLY A 106 22.91 6.10 1.35
CA GLY A 106 22.25 7.11 2.16
C GLY A 106 22.75 7.15 3.60
N SER A 107 22.97 5.98 4.22
CA SER A 107 23.50 5.90 5.59
C SER A 107 24.97 6.34 5.67
N LEU A 108 25.81 5.94 4.71
CA LEU A 108 27.20 6.40 4.63
C LEU A 108 27.28 7.91 4.40
N ALA A 109 26.45 8.45 3.51
CA ALA A 109 26.39 9.89 3.25
C ALA A 109 25.88 10.66 4.47
N ALA A 110 24.82 10.18 5.14
CA ALA A 110 24.30 10.77 6.36
C ALA A 110 25.32 10.72 7.50
N TYR A 111 26.05 9.61 7.66
CA TYR A 111 27.12 9.48 8.64
C TYR A 111 28.22 10.50 8.37
N GLY A 112 28.71 10.58 7.13
CA GLY A 112 29.68 11.57 6.69
C GLY A 112 29.23 12.99 7.05
N LEU A 113 28.02 13.38 6.60
CA LEU A 113 27.44 14.68 6.87
C LEU A 113 27.34 14.97 8.38
N SER A 114 26.87 14.00 9.18
CA SER A 114 26.65 14.20 10.62
C SER A 114 27.94 14.31 11.44
N ARG A 115 29.04 13.69 10.99
CA ARG A 115 30.27 13.58 11.79
C ARG A 115 31.31 14.62 11.43
N PHE A 116 31.39 15.03 10.16
CA PHE A 116 32.38 15.99 9.68
C PHE A 116 31.75 17.37 9.47
N GLU A 117 32.51 18.42 9.77
CA GLU A 117 32.10 19.79 9.47
C GLU A 117 32.35 20.08 7.99
N TYR A 118 31.31 20.51 7.28
CA TYR A 118 31.40 20.85 5.85
C TYR A 118 31.16 22.34 5.66
N LYS A 119 32.10 23.02 5.00
CA LYS A 119 31.94 24.41 4.52
C LYS A 119 31.98 24.42 2.99
N LEU A 120 30.83 24.19 2.37
CA LEU A 120 30.66 24.22 0.91
C LEU A 120 29.77 25.41 0.51
N GLY A 121 30.41 26.55 0.22
CA GLY A 121 29.72 27.77 -0.21
C GLY A 121 28.70 28.28 0.83
N PHE A 122 27.43 28.36 0.44
CA PHE A 122 26.32 28.78 1.32
C PHE A 122 25.79 27.68 2.23
N VAL A 123 26.17 26.41 2.00
CA VAL A 123 25.73 25.27 2.82
C VAL A 123 26.84 24.97 3.83
N LYS A 124 26.52 25.12 5.11
CA LYS A 124 27.41 24.80 6.23
C LYS A 124 26.73 23.81 7.14
N ASN A 125 27.41 22.71 7.46
CA ASN A 125 27.00 21.82 8.53
C ASN A 125 28.04 21.94 9.65
N THR A 126 27.68 22.75 10.67
CA THR A 126 28.51 23.28 11.79
C THR A 126 29.84 23.91 11.38
#